data_AF-A0AAI8PZ52-F1
#
_entry.id   AF-A0AAI8PZ52-F1
#
_cell.length_a   1.000
_cell.length_b   1.000
_cell.length_c   1.000
_cell.angle_alpha   90.00
_cell.angle_beta   90.00
_cell.angle_gamma   90.00
#
_symmetry.space_group_name_H-M   'P 1'
#
loop_
_entity.id
_entity.type
_entity.pdbx_description
1 polymer ?
#
loop_
_entity_poly.entity_id
_entity_poly.type
_entity_poly.pdbx_seq_one_letter_code
_entity_poly.pdbx_strand_id
1 'polypeptide(L)' 'MLVDPKEFALAVVSSSDSKLTVQEKFKLFKEAYTYASNENNVALNEAKQNEPSVQEKIKRAKQLGL' A
#
# COMPACT_ATOMS: atom_id res chain seq x y z
N MET A 1 5.65 3.39 3.64
CA MET A 1 6.35 2.34 2.85
C MET A 1 5.27 1.65 2.04
N LEU A 2 5.31 1.71 0.71
CA LEU A 2 4.32 1.00 -0.11
C LEU A 2 4.69 -0.49 -0.09
N VAL A 3 3.80 -1.32 0.42
CA VAL A 3 4.03 -2.77 0.52
C VAL A 3 3.65 -3.37 -0.82
N ASP A 4 4.50 -4.17 -1.48
CA ASP A 4 4.04 -4.91 -2.65
C ASP A 4 2.95 -5.91 -2.22
N PRO A 5 1.69 -5.76 -2.65
CA PRO A 5 0.59 -6.57 -2.12
C PRO A 5 0.75 -8.05 -2.46
N LYS A 6 1.43 -8.37 -3.56
CA LYS A 6 1.63 -9.75 -4.01
C LYS A 6 2.73 -10.42 -3.19
N GLU A 7 3.86 -9.75 -2.97
CA GLU A 7 4.94 -10.27 -2.11
C GLU A 7 4.47 -10.47 -0.67
N PHE A 8 3.71 -9.51 -0.13
CA PHE A 8 3.13 -9.63 1.20
C PHE A 8 2.17 -10.82 1.29
N ALA A 9 1.25 -10.97 0.33
CA ALA A 9 0.31 -12.09 0.32
C ALA A 9 1.04 -13.44 0.19
N LEU A 10 2.13 -13.52 -0.59
CA LEU A 10 2.94 -14.72 -0.70
C LEU A 10 3.66 -15.05 0.62
N ALA A 11 4.18 -14.03 1.31
CA ALA A 11 4.85 -14.19 2.60
C ALA A 11 3.86 -14.70 3.67
N VAL A 12 2.65 -14.14 3.74
CA VAL A 12 1.60 -14.56 4.67
C VAL A 12 1.22 -16.03 4.47
N VAL A 13 1.03 -16.45 3.20
CA VAL A 13 0.73 -17.85 2.87
C VAL A 13 1.91 -18.75 3.19
N SER A 14 3.13 -18.33 2.91
CA SER A 14 4.34 -19.14 3.16
C SER A 14 4.63 -19.29 4.66
N SER A 15 4.27 -18.29 5.48
CA SER A 15 4.34 -18.33 6.94
C SER A 15 3.16 -19.02 7.61
N SER A 16 2.13 -19.42 6.84
CA SER A 16 0.92 -20.02 7.38
C SER A 16 1.12 -21.49 7.78
N ASP A 17 0.33 -21.97 8.74
CA ASP A 17 0.47 -23.32 9.30
C ASP A 17 0.40 -24.40 8.18
N SER A 18 1.34 -25.34 8.25
CA SER A 18 1.36 -26.55 7.43
C SER A 18 0.05 -27.35 7.43
N LYS A 19 -0.76 -27.23 8.49
CA LYS A 19 -2.06 -27.90 8.67
C LYS A 19 -3.16 -27.34 7.79
N LEU A 20 -3.01 -26.14 7.24
CA LEU A 20 -4.00 -25.56 6.34
C LEU A 20 -4.02 -26.30 5.00
N THR A 21 -5.22 -26.61 4.54
CA THR A 21 -5.45 -27.14 3.21
C THR A 21 -5.07 -26.11 2.13
N VAL A 22 -4.86 -26.58 0.91
CA VAL A 22 -4.59 -25.70 -0.24
C VAL A 22 -5.71 -24.64 -0.42
N GLN A 23 -6.97 -25.03 -0.19
CA GLN A 23 -8.11 -24.13 -0.32
C GLN A 23 -8.11 -23.03 0.75
N GLU A 24 -7.77 -23.36 2.00
CA GLU A 24 -7.62 -22.38 3.08
C GLU A 24 -6.45 -21.43 2.82
N LYS A 25 -5.32 -21.94 2.32
CA LYS A 25 -4.18 -21.10 1.90
C LYS A 25 -4.55 -20.16 0.77
N PHE A 26 -5.38 -20.61 -0.17
CA PHE A 26 -5.87 -19.76 -1.26
C PHE A 26 -6.82 -18.66 -0.75
N LYS A 27 -7.66 -18.98 0.24
CA LYS A 27 -8.51 -17.99 0.91
C LYS A 27 -7.67 -16.96 1.66
N LEU A 28 -6.67 -17.42 2.42
CA LEU A 28 -5.72 -16.58 3.15
C LEU A 28 -4.96 -15.63 2.22
N PHE A 29 -4.49 -16.12 1.07
CA PHE A 29 -3.88 -15.30 0.03
C PHE A 29 -4.80 -14.17 -0.42
N LYS A 30 -6.06 -14.50 -0.75
CA LYS A 30 -7.05 -13.54 -1.24
C LYS A 30 -7.35 -12.45 -0.21
N GLU A 31 -7.48 -12.83 1.05
CA GLU A 31 -7.75 -11.91 2.16
C GLU A 31 -6.54 -11.00 2.42
N ALA A 32 -5.34 -11.56 2.51
CA ALA A 32 -4.11 -10.81 2.74
C ALA A 32 -3.82 -9.81 1.59
N TYR A 33 -4.01 -10.25 0.34
CA TYR A 33 -3.86 -9.39 -0.83
C TYR A 33 -4.86 -8.23 -0.81
N THR A 34 -6.13 -8.51 -0.52
CA THR A 34 -7.20 -7.49 -0.46
C THR A 34 -6.89 -6.45 0.63
N TYR A 35 -6.48 -6.91 1.81
CA TYR A 35 -6.09 -6.04 2.91
C TYR A 35 -4.92 -5.13 2.54
N ALA A 36 -3.80 -5.69 2.04
CA ALA A 36 -2.62 -4.91 1.67
C ALA A 36 -2.89 -3.92 0.52
N SER A 37 -3.70 -4.32 -0.46
CA SER A 37 -4.10 -3.42 -1.55
C SER A 37 -4.92 -2.24 -1.05
N ASN A 38 -5.84 -2.45 -0.10
CA ASN A 38 -6.62 -1.38 0.50
C ASN A 38 -5.74 -0.39 1.28
N GLU A 39 -4.85 -0.89 2.14
CA GLU A 39 -3.91 -0.06 2.91
C GLU A 39 -3.02 0.79 1.99
N ASN A 40 -2.51 0.21 0.91
CA ASN A 40 -1.75 0.97 -0.09
C ASN A 40 -2.58 2.06 -0.76
N ASN A 41 -3.83 1.77 -1.11
CA ASN A 41 -4.71 2.77 -1.73
C ASN A 41 -5.02 3.93 -0.78
N VAL A 42 -5.24 3.64 0.51
CA VAL A 42 -5.41 4.67 1.55
C VAL A 42 -4.16 5.53 1.62
N ALA A 43 -2.98 4.92 1.77
CA ALA A 43 -1.71 5.64 1.84
C ALA A 43 -1.42 6.49 0.60
N LEU A 44 -1.77 6.00 -0.60
CA LEU A 44 -1.62 6.75 -1.85
C LEU A 44 -2.59 7.93 -1.94
N ASN A 45 -3.83 7.76 -1.47
CA ASN A 45 -4.82 8.83 -1.46
C ASN A 45 -4.47 9.92 -0.43
N GLU A 46 -3.99 9.54 0.75
CA GLU A 46 -3.46 10.47 1.75
C GLU A 46 -2.22 11.21 1.24
N ALA A 47 -1.31 10.53 0.55
CA ALA A 47 -0.16 11.17 -0.07
C ALA A 47 -0.57 12.19 -1.14
N LYS A 48 -1.58 11.88 -1.97
CA LYS A 48 -2.13 12.81 -2.97
C LYS A 48 -2.86 13.99 -2.35
N GLN A 49 -3.60 13.79 -1.26
CA GLN A 49 -4.27 14.89 -0.55
C GLN A 49 -3.29 15.83 0.15
N ASN A 50 -2.19 15.29 0.66
CA ASN A 50 -1.14 16.05 1.34
C ASN A 50 -0.10 16.64 0.37
N GLU A 51 -0.23 16.42 -0.95
CA GLU A 51 0.61 17.13 -1.91
C GLU A 51 0.23 18.62 -1.90
N PRO A 52 1.20 19.52 -1.64
CA PRO A 52 0.92 20.94 -1.71
C PRO A 52 0.42 21.28 -3.11
N SER A 53 -0.62 22.11 -3.16
CA SER A 53 -1.21 22.54 -4.42
C SER A 53 -0.14 23.14 -5.34
N VAL A 54 -0.35 23.07 -6.66
CA VAL A 54 0.58 23.68 -7.63
C VAL A 54 0.80 25.16 -7.30
N GLN A 55 -0.23 25.84 -6.81
CA GLN A 55 -0.16 27.24 -6.38
C GLN A 55 0.74 27.44 -5.14
N GLU A 56 0.68 26.56 -4.15
CA GLU A 56 1.59 26.58 -3.00
C GLU A 56 3.03 26.22 -3.37
N LYS A 57 3.22 25.25 -4.28
CA LYS A 57 4.54 24.91 -4.83
C LYS A 57 5.17 26.13 -5.53
N ILE A 58 4.41 26.86 -6.35
CA ILE A 58 4.85 28.10 -7.00
C ILE A 58 5.14 29.21 -5.98
N LYS A 59 4.28 29.37 -4.96
CA LYS A 59 4.47 30.39 -3.92
C LYS A 59 5.74 30.14 -3.10
N ARG A 60 6.03 28.88 -2.75
CA ARG A 60 7.28 28.51 -2.07
C ARG A 60 8.51 28.74 -2.96
N ALA A 61 8.45 28.38 -4.23
CA ALA A 61 9.55 28.61 -5.17
C ALA A 61 9.92 30.11 -5.25
N LYS A 62 8.91 30.99 -5.37
CA LYS A 62 9.10 32.45 -5.34
C LYS A 62 9.69 32.96 -4.02
N GLN A 63 9.30 32.39 -2.88
CA GLN A 63 9.85 32.78 -1.56
C GLN A 63 11.33 32.38 -1.39
N LEU A 64 11.78 31.36 -2.12
CA LEU A 64 13.17 30.88 -2.10
C LEU A 64 14.09 31.59 -3.11
N GLY A 65 13.55 32.56 -3.87
CA GLY A 65 14.34 33.35 -4.84
C GLY A 65 14.73 32.57 -6.11
N LEU A 66 14.01 31.50 -6.42
CA LEU A 66 14.11 30.72 -7.66
C LEU A 66 13.15 31.24 -8.74
#